data_AF-A0A7J2YYY1-F1
#
_entry.id   AF-A0A7J2YYY1-F1
#
_cell.length_a   1.000
_cell.length_b   1.000
_cell.length_c   1.000
_cell.angle_alpha   90.00
_cell.angle_beta   90.00
_cell.angle_gamma   90.00
#
_symmetry.space_group_name_H-M   'P 1'
#
loop_
_entity.id
_entity.type
_entity.pdbx_description
1 polymer ?
#
loop_
_entity_poly.entity_id
_entity_poly.type
_entity_poly.pdbx_seq_one_letter_code
_entity_poly.pdbx_strand_id
1 'polypeptide(L)'
;MKTMQIDLLTTLFFAVAIGVVILFILLPRYGPHYTSRLTCPNCRKTFNFHWIPGATITSIINRNYRTLKCPYCHRKSTFDIAATRVRTPKAKKKA
;
A
#
# COMPACT_ATOMS: atom_id res chain seq x y z
N MET A 1 -32.87 -4.16 35.23
CA MET A 1 -32.18 -3.95 33.93
C MET A 1 -31.48 -2.60 33.97
N LYS A 2 -30.16 -2.59 34.22
CA LYS A 2 -29.37 -1.35 34.13
C LYS A 2 -29.15 -1.06 32.66
N THR A 3 -29.78 -0.01 32.15
CA THR A 3 -29.49 0.53 30.81
C THR A 3 -28.02 0.95 30.79
N MET A 4 -27.21 0.28 29.95
CA MET A 4 -25.86 0.73 29.61
C MET A 4 -25.97 2.14 29.05
N GLN A 5 -25.61 3.16 29.82
CA GLN A 5 -25.30 4.47 29.26
C GLN A 5 -23.95 4.33 28.56
N ILE A 6 -23.99 4.22 27.23
CA ILE A 6 -22.79 4.28 26.42
C ILE A 6 -22.40 5.75 26.35
N ASP A 7 -21.27 6.10 26.96
CA ASP A 7 -20.76 7.47 26.94
C ASP A 7 -20.44 7.91 25.51
N LEU A 8 -20.61 9.21 25.23
CA LEU A 8 -20.32 9.82 23.93
C LEU A 8 -18.90 9.47 23.43
N LEU A 9 -17.94 9.43 24.36
CA LEU A 9 -16.56 9.07 24.08
C LEU A 9 -16.45 7.63 23.55
N THR A 10 -17.18 6.70 24.15
CA THR A 10 -17.17 5.27 23.77
C THR A 10 -17.83 5.09 22.41
N THR A 11 -18.92 5.80 22.13
CA THR A 11 -19.56 5.80 20.80
C THR A 11 -18.63 6.35 19.71
N LEU A 12 -17.95 7.48 19.96
CA LEU A 12 -16.97 8.06 19.03
C LEU A 12 -15.81 7.10 18.78
N PHE A 13 -15.30 6.43 19.82
CA PHE A 13 -14.24 5.44 19.68
C PHE A 13 -14.65 4.30 18.75
N PHE A 14 -15.84 3.72 18.94
CA PHE A 14 -16.34 2.65 18.07
C PHE A 14 -16.55 3.13 16.64
N ALA A 15 -17.10 4.34 16.44
CA ALA A 15 -17.29 4.91 15.11
C ALA A 15 -15.96 5.07 14.35
N VAL A 16 -14.93 5.60 15.01
CA VAL A 16 -13.58 5.73 14.44
C VAL A 16 -12.96 4.35 14.18
N ALA A 17 -13.06 3.41 15.11
CA ALA A 17 -12.53 2.06 14.96
C ALA A 17 -13.16 1.34 13.76
N ILE A 18 -14.48 1.42 13.59
CA ILE A 18 -15.19 0.87 12.43
C ILE A 18 -14.72 1.55 11.14
N GLY A 19 -14.61 2.88 11.14
CA GLY A 19 -14.09 3.64 10.00
C GLY A 19 -12.68 3.20 9.58
N VAL A 20 -11.80 2.97 10.55
CA VAL A 20 -10.43 2.47 10.32
C VAL A 20 -10.47 1.05 9.76
N VAL A 21 -11.26 0.14 10.32
CA VAL A 21 -11.39 -1.23 9.81
C VAL A 21 -11.90 -1.25 8.37
N ILE A 22 -12.96 -0.47 8.09
CA ILE A 22 -13.49 -0.32 6.72
C ILE A 22 -12.41 0.22 5.79
N LEU A 23 -11.65 1.24 6.21
CA LEU A 23 -10.54 1.78 5.44
C LEU A 23 -9.49 0.71 5.12
N PHE A 24 -9.04 -0.08 6.11
CA PHE A 24 -8.06 -1.15 5.90
C PHE A 24 -8.57 -2.27 4.97
N ILE A 25 -9.88 -2.51 4.92
CA ILE A 25 -10.49 -3.50 4.00
C ILE A 25 -10.65 -2.92 2.59
N LEU A 26 -11.07 -1.66 2.47
CA LEU A 26 -11.36 -1.03 1.18
C LEU A 26 -10.09 -0.53 0.46
N LEU A 27 -9.06 -0.11 1.18
CA LEU A 27 -7.86 0.50 0.60
C LEU A 27 -7.05 -0.45 -0.30
N PRO A 28 -6.90 -1.75 0.01
CA PRO A 28 -6.28 -2.71 -0.91
C PRO A 28 -7.08 -2.93 -2.22
N ARG A 29 -8.40 -2.69 -2.20
CA ARG A 29 -9.30 -2.97 -3.33
C ARG A 29 -9.61 -1.74 -4.19
N TYR A 30 -9.73 -0.58 -3.57
CA TYR A 30 -10.12 0.68 -4.21
C TYR A 30 -9.04 1.76 -4.12
N GLY A 31 -7.92 1.47 -3.47
CA GLY A 31 -6.82 2.39 -3.33
C GLY A 31 -6.08 2.65 -4.64
N PRO A 32 -5.24 3.69 -4.68
CA PRO A 32 -4.47 4.02 -5.87
C PRO A 32 -3.37 2.99 -6.09
N HIS A 33 -3.44 2.26 -7.20
CA HIS A 33 -2.41 1.32 -7.61
C HIS A 33 -1.35 2.03 -8.46
N TYR A 34 -0.08 1.78 -8.15
CA TYR A 34 1.05 2.30 -8.90
C TYR A 34 1.95 1.19 -9.37
N THR A 35 2.57 1.41 -10.52
CA THR A 35 3.55 0.50 -11.10
C THR A 35 4.89 1.22 -11.22
N SER A 36 5.94 0.58 -10.71
CA SER A 36 7.31 1.08 -10.80
C SER A 36 8.17 0.11 -11.61
N ARG A 37 9.00 0.64 -12.50
CA ARG A 37 9.89 -0.16 -13.35
C ARG A 37 11.26 -0.22 -12.70
N LEU A 38 11.55 -1.35 -12.06
CA LEU A 38 12.75 -1.55 -11.26
C LEU A 38 13.83 -2.26 -12.08
N THR A 39 15.08 -1.86 -11.89
CA THR A 39 16.26 -2.53 -12.47
C THR A 39 17.03 -3.21 -11.34
N CYS A 40 17.24 -4.53 -11.44
CA CYS A 40 18.03 -5.25 -10.44
C CYS A 40 19.51 -4.86 -10.53
N PRO A 41 20.17 -4.45 -9.43
CA PRO A 41 21.60 -4.09 -9.47
C PRO A 41 22.51 -5.30 -9.75
N ASN A 42 22.06 -6.52 -9.41
CA ASN A 42 22.86 -7.74 -9.54
C ASN A 42 22.81 -8.35 -10.95
N CYS A 43 21.61 -8.56 -11.51
CA CYS A 43 21.46 -9.18 -12.84
C CYS A 43 21.08 -8.21 -13.96
N ARG A 44 20.93 -6.91 -13.64
CA ARG A 44 20.55 -5.82 -14.57
C ARG A 44 19.25 -6.03 -15.35
N LYS A 45 18.45 -7.05 -15.01
CA LYS A 45 17.12 -7.27 -15.58
C LYS A 45 16.13 -6.27 -15.02
N THR A 46 15.23 -5.78 -15.87
CA THR A 46 14.15 -4.87 -15.49
C THR A 46 12.86 -5.64 -15.24
N PHE A 47 12.08 -5.24 -14.24
CA PHE A 47 10.77 -5.81 -13.94
C PHE A 47 9.80 -4.75 -13.42
N ASN A 48 8.50 -5.01 -13.57
CA ASN A 48 7.46 -4.12 -13.09
C ASN A 48 6.98 -4.55 -11.70
N PHE A 49 6.97 -3.62 -10.76
CA PHE A 49 6.51 -3.84 -9.40
C PHE A 49 5.23 -3.03 -9.14
N HIS A 50 4.18 -3.70 -8.70
CA HIS A 50 2.88 -3.10 -8.43
C HIS A 50 2.73 -2.90 -6.93
N TRP A 51 2.35 -1.70 -6.51
CA TRP A 51 2.25 -1.35 -5.10
C TRP A 51 1.18 -0.30 -4.84
N ILE A 52 0.72 -0.25 -3.60
CA ILE A 52 -0.30 0.67 -3.10
C ILE A 52 0.35 1.47 -1.96
N PRO A 53 0.39 2.81 -2.00
CA PRO A 53 0.91 3.62 -0.90
C PRO A 53 0.04 3.43 0.32
N GLY A 54 0.66 3.33 1.49
CA GLY A 54 -0.06 3.22 2.76
C GLY A 54 -0.79 1.89 2.99
N ALA A 55 -0.72 0.92 2.08
CA ALA A 55 -1.33 -0.40 2.30
C ALA A 55 -0.64 -1.21 3.41
N THR A 56 0.60 -0.87 3.77
CA THR A 56 1.35 -1.49 4.87
C THR A 56 2.01 -0.44 5.74
N ILE A 57 2.17 -0.73 7.04
CA ILE A 57 2.91 0.13 7.99
C ILE A 57 4.34 0.41 7.48
N THR A 58 4.99 -0.61 6.92
CA THR A 58 6.29 -0.48 6.27
C THR A 58 6.29 0.52 5.12
N SER A 59 5.14 0.73 4.47
CA SER A 59 4.99 1.73 3.43
C SER A 59 4.87 3.16 3.92
N ILE A 60 4.42 3.33 5.17
CA ILE A 60 4.37 4.63 5.84
C ILE A 60 5.77 5.00 6.33
N ILE A 61 6.49 4.05 6.94
CA ILE A 61 7.82 4.27 7.52
C ILE A 61 8.90 4.40 6.45
N ASN A 62 9.01 3.42 5.54
CA ASN A 62 10.09 3.39 4.54
C ASN A 62 9.74 4.14 3.26
N ARG A 63 8.61 4.88 3.24
CA ARG A 63 8.09 5.74 2.16
C ARG A 63 8.39 5.22 0.75
N ASN A 64 9.57 5.54 0.21
CA ASN A 64 9.99 5.30 -1.17
C ASN A 64 10.85 4.05 -1.38
N TYR A 65 11.42 3.45 -0.33
CA TYR A 65 12.34 2.32 -0.44
C TYR A 65 11.69 1.01 -0.04
N ARG A 66 11.91 -0.04 -0.84
CA ARG A 66 11.46 -1.40 -0.53
C ARG A 66 12.56 -2.41 -0.79
N THR A 67 12.77 -3.30 0.18
CA THR A 67 13.62 -4.48 0.00
C THR A 67 12.80 -5.56 -0.68
N LEU A 68 13.13 -5.86 -1.94
CA LEU A 68 12.41 -6.83 -2.76
C LEU A 68 13.36 -7.93 -3.23
N LYS A 69 12.81 -9.13 -3.44
CA LYS A 69 13.53 -10.25 -4.07
C LYS A 69 13.41 -10.10 -5.59
N CYS A 70 14.54 -10.07 -6.30
CA CYS A 70 14.50 -10.04 -7.76
C CYS A 70 13.84 -11.32 -8.32
N PRO A 71 12.91 -11.24 -9.27
CA PRO A 71 12.26 -12.41 -9.85
C PRO A 71 13.21 -13.25 -10.73
N TYR A 72 14.29 -12.66 -11.23
CA TYR A 72 15.23 -13.33 -12.14
C TYR A 72 16.42 -13.96 -11.41
N CYS A 73 17.12 -13.19 -10.55
CA CYS A 73 18.31 -13.69 -9.85
C CYS A 73 18.07 -14.04 -8.39
N HIS A 74 16.85 -13.85 -7.89
CA HIS A 74 16.43 -14.20 -6.54
C HIS A 74 17.23 -13.58 -5.37
N ARG A 75 18.14 -12.65 -5.64
CA ARG A 75 18.80 -11.83 -4.62
C ARG A 75 17.87 -10.73 -4.12
N LYS A 76 17.98 -10.42 -2.83
CA LYS A 76 17.30 -9.28 -2.20
C LYS A 76 18.11 -8.01 -2.45
N SER A 77 17.42 -6.93 -2.80
CA SER A 77 18.03 -5.60 -2.95
C SER A 77 17.03 -4.54 -2.55
N THR A 78 17.54 -3.37 -2.14
CA THR A 78 16.70 -2.21 -1.83
C THR A 78 16.47 -1.41 -3.10
N PHE A 79 15.20 -1.11 -3.39
CA PHE A 79 14.77 -0.39 -4.58
C PHE A 79 14.06 0.91 -4.20
N ASP A 80 14.36 1.99 -4.90
CA ASP A 80 13.55 3.22 -4.86
C ASP A 80 12.36 3.06 -5.80
N ILE A 81 11.21 2.70 -5.24
CA ILE A 81 9.97 2.49 -5.98
C ILE A 81 9.29 3.80 -6.37
N ALA A 82 9.58 4.92 -5.69
CA ALA A 82 8.95 6.20 -6.00
C ALA A 82 9.64 6.88 -7.20
N ALA A 83 10.97 6.89 -7.21
CA ALA A 83 11.77 7.47 -8.29
C ALA A 83 11.59 6.73 -9.63
N THR A 84 11.29 5.43 -9.56
CA THR A 84 11.11 4.55 -10.73
C THR A 84 9.64 4.35 -11.12
N ARG A 85 8.73 5.15 -10.58
CA ARG A 85 7.31 5.10 -10.90
C ARG A 85 7.11 5.39 -12.40
N VAL A 86 6.41 4.49 -13.09
CA VAL A 86 5.99 4.73 -14.47
C VAL A 86 4.88 5.79 -14.43
N ARG A 87 4.98 6.86 -15.25
CA ARG A 87 3.93 7.90 -15.34
C ARG A 87 2.59 7.23 -15.67
N THR A 88 1.72 7.20 -14.66
CA THR A 88 0.27 6.92 -14.65
C THR A 88 -0.22 5.73 -15.49
N PRO A 89 -0.75 4.65 -14.87
CA PRO A 89 -1.73 3.84 -15.58
C PRO A 89 -2.91 4.75 -15.93
N LYS A 90 -3.23 4.86 -17.23
CA LYS A 90 -4.49 5.45 -17.70
C LYS A 90 -5.60 4.84 -16.86
N ALA A 91 -6.40 5.69 -16.21
CA ALA A 91 -7.61 5.26 -15.52
C ALA A 91 -8.33 4.27 -16.43
N LYS A 92 -8.51 3.02 -15.99
CA LYS A 92 -9.41 2.08 -16.67
C LYS A 92 -10.77 2.76 -16.70
N LYS A 93 -11.11 3.42 -17.82
CA LYS A 93 -12.50 3.72 -18.16
C LYS A 93 -13.18 2.36 -18.17
N LYS A 94 -14.02 2.10 -17.17
CA LYS A 94 -15.01 1.03 -17.26
C LYS A 94 -15.84 1.34 -18.50
N ALA A 95 -15.78 0.44 -19.49
CA ALA A 95 -16.73 0.41 -20.60
C ALA A 95 -18.09 -0.05 -20.08
#